data_AF-A0A2S4LJZ1-F1
#
_entry.id   AF-A0A2S4LJZ1-F1
#
_cell.length_a   1.000
_cell.length_b   1.000
_cell.length_c   1.000
_cell.angle_alpha   90.00
_cell.angle_beta   90.00
_cell.angle_gamma   90.00
#
_symmetry.space_group_name_H-M   'P 1'
#
loop_
_entity.id
_entity.type
_entity.pdbx_description
1 polymer ?
#
loop_
_entity_poly.entity_id
_entity_poly.type
_entity_poly.pdbx_seq_one_letter_code
_entity_poly.pdbx_strand_id
1 'polypeptide(L)'
;MVSDSFAALAASLARPGSSWRSWAGAWRGPRIDPGPVRDGPRIAVLGNCQAEGIAQSLRLLLPSAQVHLVPFDGLGKRHGTLERLKGYLAPFDHVFTQFFPQGFVEGGNVHALGEDDPRLSLYPTILFPGYQPDMVLVGDVGALSASRLIASPTGPYHSAIVLCAYLEGLKPEETAELFRDSIYTRLGFYEAWNVAAAELLGSARDIMFPLEAELARWSRRGCFMHVLNHPKLFVLADIARRLAVEAGLQPLSARVEDYLPDTLAADVVWPLYPDLAAHYGLTGTMLFKDRARRGDPKLYDLPAFIAASFAIYRRHAPESLGCIRVEGWRANPAVRSLFKA
;
A
#
# COMPACT_ATOMS: atom_id res chain seq x y z
N MET A 1 1.83 22.53 4.29
CA MET A 1 0.89 21.86 5.21
C MET A 1 0.52 20.43 4.80
N VAL A 2 0.85 19.98 3.58
CA VAL A 2 0.58 18.61 3.11
C VAL A 2 1.73 17.63 3.43
N SER A 3 2.96 18.13 3.60
CA SER A 3 4.20 17.34 3.77
C SER A 3 4.24 16.49 5.06
N ASP A 4 3.84 17.05 6.20
CA ASP A 4 4.19 16.45 7.50
C ASP A 4 3.33 15.22 7.83
N SER A 5 2.10 15.18 7.32
CA SER A 5 1.20 14.03 7.48
C SER A 5 1.51 12.90 6.48
N PHE A 6 2.05 13.21 5.30
CA PHE A 6 2.51 12.18 4.35
C PHE A 6 3.82 11.56 4.81
N ALA A 7 4.76 12.37 5.28
CA ALA A 7 5.98 11.88 5.92
C ALA A 7 5.68 11.00 7.14
N ALA A 8 4.70 11.36 7.98
CA ALA A 8 4.29 10.53 9.13
C ALA A 8 3.63 9.20 8.73
N LEU A 9 2.79 9.19 7.70
CA LEU A 9 2.17 7.97 7.18
C LEU A 9 3.19 7.08 6.45
N ALA A 10 4.06 7.66 5.63
CA ALA A 10 5.19 6.99 4.99
C ALA A 10 6.16 6.41 6.04
N ALA A 11 6.48 7.18 7.09
CA ALA A 11 7.30 6.72 8.19
C ALA A 11 6.63 5.62 9.03
N SER A 12 5.30 5.67 9.22
CA SER A 12 4.52 4.62 9.91
C SER A 12 4.44 3.32 9.09
N LEU A 13 4.34 3.44 7.76
CA LEU A 13 4.36 2.30 6.83
C LEU A 13 5.77 1.73 6.63
N ALA A 14 6.81 2.51 6.89
CA ALA A 14 8.22 2.13 6.77
C ALA A 14 8.90 1.73 8.09
N ARG A 15 8.21 1.78 9.25
CA ARG A 15 8.80 1.51 10.59
C ARG A 15 8.10 0.35 11.34
N PRO A 16 8.84 -0.39 12.19
CA PRO A 16 8.42 -1.70 12.69
C PRO A 16 7.39 -1.59 13.81
N GLY A 17 6.40 -2.48 13.74
CA GLY A 17 5.42 -2.76 14.81
C GLY A 17 3.97 -2.90 14.32
N SER A 18 3.67 -2.43 13.11
CA SER A 18 2.46 -2.85 12.41
C SER A 18 2.63 -4.30 11.94
N SER A 19 2.24 -5.26 12.79
CA SER A 19 1.79 -6.54 12.26
C SER A 19 0.57 -6.23 11.38
N TRP A 20 0.80 -5.98 10.11
CA TRP A 20 -0.21 -6.22 9.09
C TRP A 20 -0.42 -7.72 9.13
N ARG A 21 -1.29 -8.17 10.04
CA ARG A 21 -1.82 -9.50 9.94
C ARG A 21 -2.45 -9.55 8.56
N SER A 22 -1.78 -10.20 7.63
CA SER A 22 -2.46 -10.87 6.55
C SER A 22 -3.28 -11.95 7.26
N TRP A 23 -4.52 -11.63 7.60
CA TRP A 23 -5.51 -12.61 8.06
C TRP A 23 -6.00 -13.46 6.86
N ALA A 24 -5.09 -13.80 5.93
CA ALA A 24 -5.30 -14.94 5.07
C ALA A 24 -5.42 -16.15 6.00
N GLY A 25 -6.66 -16.47 6.38
CA GLY A 25 -6.97 -17.85 6.75
C GLY A 25 -6.40 -18.73 5.65
N ALA A 26 -5.74 -19.82 6.04
CA ALA A 26 -5.20 -20.77 5.08
C ALA A 26 -6.32 -21.16 4.10
N TRP A 27 -6.30 -20.58 2.91
CA TRP A 27 -7.04 -21.12 1.79
C TRP A 27 -6.43 -22.49 1.58
N ARG A 28 -7.14 -23.53 2.03
CA ARG A 28 -6.85 -24.89 1.60
C ARG A 28 -7.21 -24.91 0.12
N GLY A 29 -6.24 -24.56 -0.72
CA GLY A 29 -6.32 -24.77 -2.14
C GLY A 29 -6.62 -26.25 -2.40
N PRO A 30 -7.33 -26.57 -3.50
CA PRO A 30 -7.49 -27.95 -3.92
C PRO A 30 -6.11 -28.63 -4.01
N ARG A 31 -6.10 -29.93 -3.75
CA ARG A 31 -4.90 -30.78 -3.76
C ARG A 31 -4.10 -30.49 -5.03
N ILE A 32 -2.94 -29.85 -4.85
CA ILE A 32 -2.05 -29.43 -5.93
C ILE A 32 -1.44 -30.69 -6.52
N ASP A 33 -1.77 -31.02 -7.77
CA ASP A 33 -0.94 -31.90 -8.59
C ASP A 33 0.50 -31.42 -8.46
N PRO A 34 1.50 -32.31 -8.29
CA PRO A 34 2.89 -31.88 -8.24
C PRO A 34 3.15 -31.10 -9.53
N GLY A 35 3.22 -29.78 -9.41
CA GLY A 35 3.33 -28.89 -10.56
C GLY A 35 4.56 -29.28 -11.40
N PRO A 36 4.70 -28.71 -12.60
CA PRO A 36 5.86 -29.00 -13.45
C PRO A 36 7.16 -28.88 -12.63
N VAL A 37 8.04 -29.88 -12.76
CA VAL A 37 9.35 -29.87 -12.11
C VAL A 37 10.08 -28.61 -12.56
N ARG A 38 10.44 -27.76 -11.60
CA ARG A 38 11.14 -26.50 -11.83
C ARG A 38 12.61 -26.70 -11.48
N ASP A 39 13.46 -26.78 -12.48
CA ASP A 39 14.91 -27.05 -12.36
C ASP A 39 15.77 -25.79 -12.57
N GLY A 40 15.14 -24.63 -12.80
CA GLY A 40 15.79 -23.34 -12.96
C GLY A 40 16.18 -22.66 -11.63
N PRO A 41 16.59 -21.38 -11.69
CA PRO A 41 17.16 -20.66 -10.55
C PRO A 41 16.18 -20.54 -9.38
N ARG A 42 16.73 -20.53 -8.17
CA ARG A 42 16.00 -20.36 -6.92
C ARG A 42 16.00 -18.90 -6.53
N ILE A 43 14.82 -18.31 -6.45
CA ILE A 43 14.63 -16.87 -6.21
C ILE A 43 13.82 -16.68 -4.92
N ALA A 44 14.36 -15.92 -3.96
CA ALA A 44 13.63 -15.46 -2.80
C ALA A 44 13.10 -14.04 -3.02
N VAL A 45 11.84 -13.79 -2.68
CA VAL A 45 11.21 -12.46 -2.78
C VAL A 45 10.68 -12.06 -1.41
N LEU A 46 11.30 -11.04 -0.81
CA LEU A 46 11.02 -10.55 0.53
C LEU A 46 10.34 -9.19 0.49
N GLY A 47 9.23 -9.03 1.20
CA GLY A 47 8.60 -7.72 1.32
C GLY A 47 7.23 -7.77 1.98
N ASN A 48 6.54 -6.63 1.95
CA ASN A 48 5.18 -6.49 2.44
C ASN A 48 4.15 -7.16 1.49
N CYS A 49 2.88 -6.75 1.55
CA CYS A 49 1.81 -7.26 0.67
C CYS A 49 2.14 -7.20 -0.84
N GLN A 50 3.02 -6.29 -1.27
CA GLN A 50 3.45 -6.16 -2.67
C GLN A 50 4.31 -7.34 -3.15
N ALA A 51 5.07 -7.97 -2.25
CA ALA A 51 5.99 -9.07 -2.57
C ALA A 51 5.27 -10.26 -3.21
N GLU A 52 4.00 -10.48 -2.86
CA GLU A 52 3.20 -11.54 -3.46
C GLU A 52 3.00 -11.33 -4.96
N GLY A 53 2.62 -10.11 -5.39
CA GLY A 53 2.47 -9.78 -6.81
C GLY A 53 3.79 -9.86 -7.56
N ILE A 54 4.92 -9.47 -6.94
CA ILE A 54 6.26 -9.64 -7.51
C ILE A 54 6.57 -11.14 -7.71
N ALA A 55 6.39 -11.95 -6.67
CA ALA A 55 6.69 -13.39 -6.72
C ALA A 55 5.81 -14.12 -7.73
N GLN A 56 4.51 -13.81 -7.80
CA GLN A 56 3.60 -14.39 -8.78
C GLN A 56 3.99 -13.99 -10.22
N SER A 57 4.34 -12.71 -10.43
CA SER A 57 4.83 -12.22 -11.72
C SER A 57 6.10 -12.97 -12.13
N LEU A 58 7.08 -13.13 -11.24
CA LEU A 58 8.30 -13.89 -11.53
C LEU A 58 8.01 -15.36 -11.87
N ARG A 59 7.06 -16.01 -11.17
CA ARG A 59 6.68 -17.40 -11.49
C ARG A 59 6.07 -17.56 -12.88
N LEU A 60 5.32 -16.57 -13.35
CA LEU A 60 4.77 -16.56 -14.70
C LEU A 60 5.86 -16.28 -15.74
N LEU A 61 6.66 -15.25 -15.48
CA LEU A 61 7.67 -14.76 -16.43
C LEU A 61 8.89 -15.69 -16.53
N LEU A 62 9.18 -16.49 -15.50
CA LEU A 62 10.29 -17.42 -15.43
C LEU A 62 9.76 -18.83 -15.11
N PRO A 63 9.21 -19.56 -16.11
CA PRO A 63 8.49 -20.81 -15.86
C PRO A 63 9.35 -21.92 -15.23
N SER A 64 10.66 -21.93 -15.50
CA SER A 64 11.60 -22.88 -14.89
C SER A 64 12.08 -22.47 -13.48
N ALA A 65 11.92 -21.20 -13.09
CA ALA A 65 12.44 -20.70 -11.83
C ALA A 65 11.62 -21.14 -10.61
N GLN A 66 12.32 -21.45 -9.53
CA GLN A 66 11.76 -21.77 -8.22
C GLN A 66 11.65 -20.49 -7.38
N VAL A 67 10.48 -19.84 -7.42
CA VAL A 67 10.27 -18.56 -6.72
C VAL A 67 9.58 -18.76 -5.37
N HIS A 68 10.23 -18.35 -4.30
CA HIS A 68 9.75 -18.42 -2.92
C HIS A 68 9.40 -17.04 -2.38
N LEU A 69 8.16 -16.89 -1.91
CA LEU A 69 7.70 -15.69 -1.24
C LEU A 69 8.08 -15.76 0.24
N VAL A 70 8.69 -14.68 0.75
CA VAL A 70 9.12 -14.55 2.14
C VAL A 70 8.51 -13.24 2.69
N PRO A 71 7.26 -13.27 3.16
CA PRO A 71 6.59 -12.03 3.57
C PRO A 71 7.25 -11.42 4.81
N PHE A 72 7.19 -10.10 4.93
CA PHE A 72 7.61 -9.36 6.11
C PHE A 72 6.72 -9.65 7.32
N ASP A 73 5.43 -9.94 7.10
CA ASP A 73 4.54 -10.39 8.17
C ASP A 73 5.08 -11.69 8.79
N GLY A 74 5.27 -11.67 10.11
CA GLY A 74 5.84 -12.78 10.86
C GLY A 74 7.29 -13.13 10.51
N LEU A 75 8.06 -12.26 9.82
CA LEU A 75 9.47 -12.52 9.48
C LEU A 75 10.32 -12.73 10.74
N GLY A 76 10.26 -11.80 11.70
CA GLY A 76 10.94 -11.93 12.99
C GLY A 76 10.51 -13.16 13.80
N LYS A 77 9.23 -13.56 13.73
CA LYS A 77 8.75 -14.79 14.39
C LYS A 77 9.30 -16.07 13.76
N ARG A 78 9.46 -16.08 12.43
CA ARG A 78 9.90 -17.27 11.68
C ARG A 78 11.41 -17.45 11.70
N HIS A 79 12.17 -16.36 11.63
CA HIS A 79 13.64 -16.42 11.55
C HIS A 79 14.31 -16.02 12.86
N GLY A 80 13.72 -15.14 13.66
CA GLY A 80 14.30 -14.67 14.93
C GLY A 80 15.44 -13.68 14.73
N THR A 81 16.56 -14.17 14.18
CA THR A 81 17.81 -13.41 14.00
C THR A 81 18.23 -13.30 12.53
N LEU A 82 19.09 -12.33 12.24
CA LEU A 82 19.61 -12.05 10.92
C LEU A 82 20.44 -13.23 10.39
N GLU A 83 21.20 -13.91 11.25
CA GLU A 83 22.00 -15.08 10.89
C GLU A 83 21.10 -16.24 10.44
N ARG A 84 19.98 -16.45 11.12
CA ARG A 84 18.99 -17.47 10.72
C ARG A 84 18.31 -17.12 9.40
N LEU A 85 18.06 -15.84 9.16
CA LEU A 85 17.56 -15.38 7.86
C LEU A 85 18.60 -15.60 6.76
N LYS A 86 19.87 -15.23 6.98
CA LYS A 86 20.98 -15.50 6.06
C LYS A 86 21.11 -17.00 5.76
N GLY A 87 21.05 -17.86 6.78
CA GLY A 87 21.08 -19.31 6.62
C GLY A 87 19.90 -19.85 5.79
N TYR A 88 18.71 -19.30 5.98
CA TYR A 88 17.54 -19.64 5.16
C TYR A 88 17.68 -19.19 3.70
N LEU A 89 18.33 -18.05 3.45
CA LEU A 89 18.52 -17.48 2.12
C LEU A 89 19.76 -18.03 1.38
N ALA A 90 20.67 -18.71 2.09
CA ALA A 90 21.87 -19.31 1.53
C ALA A 90 21.66 -20.17 0.26
N PRO A 91 20.60 -20.99 0.12
CA PRO A 91 20.44 -21.84 -1.05
C PRO A 91 19.76 -21.16 -2.26
N PHE A 92 19.50 -19.84 -2.19
CA PHE A 92 18.90 -19.08 -3.29
C PHE A 92 19.98 -18.46 -4.18
N ASP A 93 19.74 -18.44 -5.49
CA ASP A 93 20.63 -17.81 -6.48
C ASP A 93 20.41 -16.30 -6.54
N HIS A 94 19.17 -15.85 -6.27
CA HIS A 94 18.79 -14.44 -6.22
C HIS A 94 17.90 -14.15 -5.00
N VAL A 95 18.13 -13.02 -4.35
CA VAL A 95 17.34 -12.54 -3.21
C VAL A 95 16.85 -11.13 -3.51
N PHE A 96 15.58 -10.99 -3.84
CA PHE A 96 14.97 -9.68 -4.04
C PHE A 96 14.27 -9.26 -2.75
N THR A 97 14.56 -8.08 -2.22
CA THR A 97 13.94 -7.62 -0.98
C THR A 97 13.57 -6.15 -1.00
N GLN A 98 12.45 -5.79 -0.36
CA GLN A 98 12.21 -4.41 0.06
C GLN A 98 13.15 -4.04 1.22
N PHE A 99 13.24 -2.74 1.49
CA PHE A 99 13.91 -2.25 2.68
C PHE A 99 13.13 -2.67 3.95
N PHE A 100 13.86 -3.17 4.95
CA PHE A 100 13.36 -3.29 6.32
C PHE A 100 14.38 -2.71 7.31
N PRO A 101 13.92 -1.93 8.31
CA PRO A 101 14.79 -1.30 9.29
C PRO A 101 15.24 -2.28 10.39
N GLN A 102 16.12 -1.81 11.28
CA GLN A 102 16.48 -2.55 12.49
C GLN A 102 15.24 -2.82 13.36
N GLY A 103 15.21 -4.00 14.00
CA GLY A 103 14.11 -4.43 14.87
C GLY A 103 13.03 -5.26 14.17
N PHE A 104 13.09 -5.39 12.83
CA PHE A 104 12.25 -6.34 12.09
C PHE A 104 12.68 -7.80 12.32
N VAL A 105 13.99 -7.98 12.41
CA VAL A 105 14.69 -9.22 12.77
C VAL A 105 15.81 -8.81 13.74
N GLU A 106 16.10 -9.64 14.75
CA GLU A 106 17.20 -9.37 15.67
C GLU A 106 18.54 -9.40 14.93
N GLY A 107 19.49 -8.53 15.30
CA GLY A 107 20.85 -8.55 14.75
C GLY A 107 21.11 -7.62 13.54
N GLY A 108 20.11 -6.91 13.00
CA GLY A 108 20.38 -5.88 11.99
C GLY A 108 19.18 -5.41 11.17
N ASN A 109 19.48 -4.82 10.01
CA ASN A 109 18.53 -4.34 9.01
C ASN A 109 18.83 -4.97 7.64
N VAL A 110 18.15 -4.53 6.58
CA VAL A 110 18.38 -5.06 5.22
C VAL A 110 19.81 -4.84 4.69
N HIS A 111 20.50 -3.76 5.08
CA HIS A 111 21.87 -3.52 4.64
C HIS A 111 22.83 -4.53 5.27
N ALA A 112 22.65 -4.84 6.56
CA ALA A 112 23.40 -5.91 7.22
C ALA A 112 23.04 -7.30 6.64
N LEU A 113 21.83 -7.49 6.11
CA LEU A 113 21.45 -8.70 5.40
C LEU A 113 22.27 -8.88 4.11
N GLY A 114 22.39 -7.81 3.32
CA GLY A 114 23.04 -7.80 2.01
C GLY A 114 24.53 -7.48 2.02
N GLU A 115 25.12 -7.24 3.20
CA GLU A 115 26.56 -7.02 3.34
C GLU A 115 27.32 -8.21 2.73
N ASP A 116 28.13 -7.90 1.72
CA ASP A 116 28.89 -8.85 0.89
C ASP A 116 28.09 -9.95 0.18
N ASP A 117 26.76 -9.79 0.02
CA ASP A 117 25.92 -10.73 -0.73
C ASP A 117 25.47 -10.16 -2.09
N PRO A 118 26.19 -10.45 -3.20
CA PRO A 118 25.87 -9.91 -4.52
C PRO A 118 24.55 -10.45 -5.10
N ARG A 119 23.96 -11.48 -4.49
CA ARG A 119 22.67 -12.03 -4.91
C ARG A 119 21.50 -11.19 -4.43
N LEU A 120 21.74 -10.32 -3.44
CA LEU A 120 20.72 -9.48 -2.86
C LEU A 120 20.52 -8.22 -3.69
N SER A 121 19.29 -7.98 -4.14
CA SER A 121 18.90 -6.74 -4.82
C SER A 121 17.71 -6.11 -4.11
N LEU A 122 17.81 -4.81 -3.87
CA LEU A 122 16.70 -4.04 -3.32
C LEU A 122 15.67 -3.73 -4.41
N TYR A 123 14.39 -3.75 -4.06
CA TYR A 123 13.32 -3.21 -4.89
C TYR A 123 12.42 -2.27 -4.07
N PRO A 124 11.80 -1.27 -4.72
CA PRO A 124 11.10 -0.22 -4.00
C PRO A 124 9.79 -0.72 -3.40
N THR A 125 9.43 -0.13 -2.26
CA THR A 125 8.03 -0.16 -1.78
C THR A 125 7.26 0.91 -2.53
N ILE A 126 6.25 0.52 -3.31
CA ILE A 126 5.42 1.49 -4.02
C ILE A 126 4.42 2.10 -3.04
N LEU A 127 4.69 3.33 -2.63
CA LEU A 127 3.83 4.17 -1.82
C LEU A 127 3.49 5.42 -2.64
N PHE A 128 2.22 5.57 -3.00
CA PHE A 128 1.76 6.67 -3.84
C PHE A 128 0.36 7.14 -3.41
N PRO A 129 0.26 8.06 -2.44
CA PRO A 129 -1.03 8.57 -1.97
C PRO A 129 -1.65 9.63 -2.89
N GLY A 130 -1.00 10.00 -4.00
CA GLY A 130 -1.42 11.11 -4.87
C GLY A 130 -2.81 10.95 -5.51
N TYR A 131 -3.29 9.71 -5.67
CA TYR A 131 -4.66 9.43 -6.15
C TYR A 131 -5.71 9.45 -5.04
N GLN A 132 -5.31 9.31 -3.78
CA GLN A 132 -6.22 9.21 -2.64
C GLN A 132 -5.80 10.17 -1.49
N PRO A 133 -5.71 11.49 -1.74
CA PRO A 133 -5.24 12.45 -0.76
C PRO A 133 -6.13 12.57 0.48
N ASP A 134 -7.38 12.17 0.39
CA ASP A 134 -8.32 12.15 1.52
C ASP A 134 -8.12 10.97 2.48
N MET A 135 -7.40 9.94 2.05
CA MET A 135 -7.23 8.73 2.83
C MET A 135 -6.26 8.94 4.00
N VAL A 136 -6.68 8.57 5.20
CA VAL A 136 -5.93 8.69 6.46
C VAL A 136 -6.08 7.45 7.33
N LEU A 137 -5.23 7.35 8.35
CA LEU A 137 -5.37 6.40 9.46
C LEU A 137 -5.90 7.15 10.69
N VAL A 138 -6.65 6.45 11.53
CA VAL A 138 -7.27 7.01 12.75
C VAL A 138 -6.91 6.16 13.95
N GLY A 139 -6.60 6.81 15.07
CA GLY A 139 -6.22 6.18 16.33
C GLY A 139 -4.77 6.52 16.72
N ASP A 140 -4.16 5.66 17.52
CA ASP A 140 -2.80 5.86 18.03
C ASP A 140 -1.77 5.42 16.98
N VAL A 141 -1.51 6.30 16.00
CA VAL A 141 -0.54 6.06 14.93
C VAL A 141 0.91 6.05 15.47
N GLY A 142 1.16 6.68 16.63
CA GLY A 142 2.48 6.79 17.26
C GLY A 142 2.92 5.53 18.02
N ALA A 143 1.99 4.70 18.51
CA ALA A 143 2.31 3.52 19.30
C ALA A 143 2.75 2.28 18.49
N LEU A 144 3.11 2.44 17.22
CA LEU A 144 3.73 1.40 16.39
C LEU A 144 2.96 0.07 16.42
N SER A 145 1.62 0.07 16.53
CA SER A 145 0.83 -1.15 16.45
C SER A 145 -0.46 -0.93 15.70
N ALA A 146 -0.66 -1.71 14.64
CA ALA A 146 -1.93 -1.78 13.91
C ALA A 146 -3.12 -2.17 14.82
N SER A 147 -2.87 -2.73 16.00
CA SER A 147 -3.90 -3.05 17.00
C SER A 147 -4.50 -1.84 17.71
N ARG A 148 -3.95 -0.64 17.50
CA ARG A 148 -4.48 0.63 18.05
C ARG A 148 -5.06 1.55 16.98
N LEU A 149 -5.10 1.11 15.74
CA LEU A 149 -5.83 1.80 14.69
C LEU A 149 -7.32 1.43 14.80
N ILE A 150 -8.17 2.43 14.61
CA ILE A 150 -9.60 2.23 14.53
C ILE A 150 -9.91 1.67 13.13
N ALA A 151 -10.80 0.68 13.07
CA ALA A 151 -11.25 0.13 11.81
C ALA A 151 -12.39 0.99 11.23
N SER A 152 -12.39 1.17 9.92
CA SER A 152 -13.42 1.81 9.11
C SER A 152 -14.23 0.77 8.31
N PRO A 153 -15.23 1.18 7.51
CA PRO A 153 -15.90 0.28 6.55
C PRO A 153 -14.91 -0.32 5.53
N THR A 154 -13.79 0.35 5.27
CA THR A 154 -12.76 -0.03 4.30
C THR A 154 -11.44 -0.35 5.01
N GLY A 155 -11.50 -1.27 5.98
CA GLY A 155 -10.31 -1.74 6.69
C GLY A 155 -9.75 -0.66 7.65
N PRO A 156 -8.46 -0.31 7.60
CA PRO A 156 -7.88 0.73 8.47
C PRO A 156 -8.01 2.14 7.88
N TYR A 157 -8.54 2.29 6.67
CA TYR A 157 -8.47 3.53 5.90
C TYR A 157 -9.72 4.38 6.10
N HIS A 158 -9.55 5.62 6.52
CA HIS A 158 -10.61 6.59 6.76
C HIS A 158 -10.51 7.76 5.78
N SER A 159 -11.62 8.48 5.62
CA SER A 159 -11.65 9.77 4.93
C SER A 159 -11.37 10.89 5.94
N ALA A 160 -10.40 11.76 5.64
CA ALA A 160 -10.11 12.93 6.45
C ALA A 160 -11.29 13.92 6.44
N ILE A 161 -11.96 14.09 5.29
CA ILE A 161 -13.17 14.89 5.16
C ILE A 161 -14.27 14.36 6.09
N VAL A 162 -14.59 13.06 6.01
CA VAL A 162 -15.66 12.45 6.83
C VAL A 162 -15.32 12.50 8.32
N LEU A 163 -14.06 12.25 8.68
CA LEU A 163 -13.63 12.34 10.07
C LEU A 163 -13.73 13.77 10.61
N CYS A 164 -13.26 14.76 9.84
CA CYS A 164 -13.31 16.17 10.25
C CYS A 164 -14.75 16.66 10.37
N ALA A 165 -15.62 16.34 9.40
CA ALA A 165 -17.04 16.67 9.44
C ALA A 165 -17.73 16.10 10.68
N TYR A 166 -17.47 14.82 11.02
CA TYR A 166 -18.00 14.22 12.25
C TYR A 166 -17.54 14.96 13.52
N LEU A 167 -16.25 15.29 13.61
CA LEU A 167 -15.67 15.99 14.76
C LEU A 167 -16.10 17.47 14.87
N GLU A 168 -16.59 18.06 13.79
CA GLU A 168 -17.19 19.39 13.76
C GLU A 168 -18.72 19.36 13.91
N GLY A 169 -19.32 18.16 14.04
CA GLY A 169 -20.74 17.99 14.35
C GLY A 169 -21.68 18.02 13.14
N LEU A 170 -21.16 17.88 11.92
CA LEU A 170 -21.98 17.78 10.71
C LEU A 170 -22.76 16.48 10.66
N LYS A 171 -23.88 16.48 9.94
CA LYS A 171 -24.67 15.31 9.59
C LYS A 171 -24.12 14.61 8.34
N PRO A 172 -24.47 13.34 8.09
CA PRO A 172 -24.04 12.61 6.90
C PRO A 172 -24.36 13.32 5.57
N GLU A 173 -25.53 13.94 5.47
CA GLU A 173 -25.98 14.63 4.26
C GLU A 173 -25.16 15.90 4.00
N GLU A 174 -24.93 16.71 5.04
CA GLU A 174 -24.05 17.89 4.99
C GLU A 174 -22.60 17.50 4.66
N THR A 175 -22.15 16.34 5.15
CA THR A 175 -20.82 15.82 4.88
C THR A 175 -20.65 15.43 3.40
N ALA A 176 -21.70 14.94 2.75
CA ALA A 176 -21.63 14.56 1.33
C ALA A 176 -21.34 15.77 0.43
N GLU A 177 -21.89 16.94 0.77
CA GLU A 177 -21.66 18.21 0.05
C GLU A 177 -20.21 18.72 0.12
N LEU A 178 -19.38 18.13 1.00
CA LEU A 178 -17.95 18.44 1.07
C LEU A 178 -17.12 17.74 -0.02
N PHE A 179 -17.67 16.74 -0.71
CA PHE A 179 -16.98 15.98 -1.76
C PHE A 179 -17.13 16.66 -3.12
N ARG A 180 -16.43 17.79 -3.28
CA ARG A 180 -16.45 18.61 -4.50
C ARG A 180 -15.16 19.39 -4.71
N ASP A 181 -14.91 19.75 -5.97
CA ASP A 181 -13.75 20.51 -6.46
C ASP A 181 -13.33 21.71 -5.57
N SER A 182 -14.28 22.56 -5.18
CA SER A 182 -13.98 23.76 -4.40
C SER A 182 -13.40 23.46 -3.02
N ILE A 183 -13.81 22.34 -2.41
CA ILE A 183 -13.28 21.86 -1.14
C ILE A 183 -11.92 21.23 -1.37
N TYR A 184 -11.77 20.39 -2.40
CA TYR A 184 -10.49 19.75 -2.74
C TYR A 184 -9.39 20.77 -3.01
N THR A 185 -9.71 21.86 -3.70
CA THR A 185 -8.81 23.01 -3.92
C THR A 185 -8.33 23.59 -2.60
N ARG A 186 -9.25 23.90 -1.68
CA ARG A 186 -8.92 24.53 -0.38
C ARG A 186 -8.21 23.58 0.59
N LEU A 187 -8.41 22.27 0.43
CA LEU A 187 -7.68 21.24 1.17
C LEU A 187 -6.32 20.88 0.54
N GLY A 188 -6.00 21.40 -0.65
CA GLY A 188 -4.74 21.17 -1.36
C GLY A 188 -4.61 19.77 -1.96
N PHE A 189 -5.72 19.11 -2.30
CA PHE A 189 -5.69 17.74 -2.82
C PHE A 189 -5.00 17.63 -4.18
N TYR A 190 -5.06 18.66 -5.01
CA TYR A 190 -4.44 18.67 -6.35
C TYR A 190 -2.90 18.69 -6.30
N GLU A 191 -2.30 19.15 -5.20
CA GLU A 191 -0.84 19.13 -5.01
C GLU A 191 -0.31 17.74 -4.62
N ALA A 192 -1.18 16.84 -4.16
CA ALA A 192 -0.78 15.56 -3.60
C ALA A 192 -0.09 14.65 -4.63
N TRP A 193 -0.45 14.76 -5.91
CA TRP A 193 0.18 13.95 -6.96
C TRP A 193 1.66 14.28 -7.13
N ASN A 194 2.00 15.57 -7.23
CA ASN A 194 3.38 16.02 -7.41
C ASN A 194 4.26 15.65 -6.22
N VAL A 195 3.71 15.79 -5.00
CA VAL A 195 4.40 15.39 -3.76
C VAL A 195 4.65 13.88 -3.75
N ALA A 196 3.61 13.08 -4.00
CA ALA A 196 3.73 11.61 -4.03
C ALA A 196 4.70 11.12 -5.12
N ALA A 197 4.71 11.76 -6.29
CA ALA A 197 5.66 11.46 -7.36
C ALA A 197 7.10 11.77 -6.95
N ALA A 198 7.34 12.94 -6.36
CA ALA A 198 8.68 13.30 -5.88
C ALA A 198 9.18 12.34 -4.80
N GLU A 199 8.34 11.96 -3.84
CA GLU A 199 8.67 11.00 -2.78
C GLU A 199 8.95 9.59 -3.32
N LEU A 200 8.12 9.09 -4.23
CA LEU A 200 8.33 7.78 -4.87
C LEU A 200 9.64 7.75 -5.66
N LEU A 201 9.89 8.76 -6.48
CA LEU A 201 11.11 8.83 -7.29
C LEU A 201 12.36 9.02 -6.42
N GLY A 202 12.28 9.82 -5.36
CA GLY A 202 13.36 10.00 -4.40
C GLY A 202 13.73 8.69 -3.70
N SER A 203 12.74 8.05 -3.06
CA SER A 203 12.96 6.78 -2.33
C SER A 203 13.45 5.65 -3.23
N ALA A 204 13.03 5.61 -4.49
CA ALA A 204 13.50 4.61 -5.45
C ALA A 204 14.95 4.87 -5.89
N ARG A 205 15.36 6.14 -6.04
CA ARG A 205 16.77 6.50 -6.28
C ARG A 205 17.67 6.17 -5.10
N ASP A 206 17.20 6.33 -3.86
CA ASP A 206 17.97 6.01 -2.66
C ASP A 206 18.40 4.53 -2.58
N ILE A 207 17.66 3.64 -3.24
CA ILE A 207 17.99 2.21 -3.35
C ILE A 207 18.56 1.82 -4.73
N MET A 208 19.00 2.80 -5.52
CA MET A 208 19.54 2.61 -6.87
C MET A 208 18.57 1.94 -7.86
N PHE A 209 17.26 2.11 -7.66
CA PHE A 209 16.19 1.59 -8.52
C PHE A 209 15.34 2.74 -9.10
N PRO A 210 15.89 3.63 -9.94
CA PRO A 210 15.17 4.79 -10.48
C PRO A 210 13.87 4.39 -11.21
N LEU A 211 12.77 5.12 -11.01
CA LEU A 211 11.43 4.77 -11.51
C LEU A 211 10.83 5.82 -12.47
N GLU A 212 11.62 6.75 -13.00
CA GLU A 212 11.12 7.87 -13.80
C GLU A 212 10.35 7.40 -15.04
N ALA A 213 10.92 6.42 -15.77
CA ALA A 213 10.29 5.88 -16.96
C ALA A 213 9.05 5.03 -16.62
N GLU A 214 9.13 4.25 -15.55
CA GLU A 214 8.07 3.43 -14.99
C GLU A 214 6.87 4.27 -14.59
N LEU A 215 7.08 5.30 -13.76
CA LEU A 215 6.02 6.19 -13.28
C LEU A 215 5.31 6.87 -14.44
N ALA A 216 6.05 7.33 -15.46
CA ALA A 216 5.45 7.90 -16.66
C ALA A 216 4.59 6.88 -17.43
N ARG A 217 5.04 5.63 -17.57
CA ARG A 217 4.26 4.55 -18.22
C ARG A 217 3.02 4.18 -17.40
N TRP A 218 3.15 4.04 -16.09
CA TRP A 218 2.05 3.68 -15.19
C TRP A 218 0.98 4.75 -15.17
N SER A 219 1.37 6.02 -15.08
CA SER A 219 0.43 7.15 -15.03
C SER A 219 -0.38 7.29 -16.32
N ARG A 220 0.20 6.98 -17.49
CA ARG A 220 -0.54 6.94 -18.77
C ARG A 220 -1.60 5.84 -18.84
N ARG A 221 -1.50 4.80 -18.02
CA ARG A 221 -2.52 3.74 -17.90
C ARG A 221 -3.67 4.13 -16.95
N GLY A 222 -3.59 5.29 -16.31
CA GLY A 222 -4.54 5.79 -15.34
C GLY A 222 -4.13 5.51 -13.89
N CYS A 223 -5.13 5.52 -12.99
CA CYS A 223 -4.88 5.28 -11.57
C CYS A 223 -4.28 3.87 -11.39
N PHE A 224 -3.01 3.83 -10.97
CA PHE A 224 -2.24 2.60 -10.81
C PHE A 224 -2.22 2.07 -9.37
N MET A 225 -3.05 2.63 -8.49
CA MET A 225 -3.14 2.29 -7.06
C MET A 225 -4.57 1.91 -6.67
N HIS A 226 -4.74 0.82 -5.92
CA HIS A 226 -6.01 0.46 -5.26
C HIS A 226 -6.20 1.24 -3.96
N VAL A 227 -5.12 1.34 -3.18
CA VAL A 227 -4.93 2.23 -2.03
C VAL A 227 -3.48 2.71 -2.06
N LEU A 228 -3.11 3.64 -1.18
CA LEU A 228 -1.80 4.31 -1.11
C LEU A 228 -0.57 3.39 -1.23
N ASN A 229 -0.64 2.14 -0.78
CA ASN A 229 0.46 1.17 -0.81
C ASN A 229 0.11 -0.13 -1.58
N HIS A 230 -1.05 -0.20 -2.23
CA HIS A 230 -1.47 -1.36 -3.02
C HIS A 230 -1.49 -0.99 -4.50
N PRO A 231 -0.33 -1.03 -5.18
CA PRO A 231 -0.28 -0.82 -6.61
C PRO A 231 -1.03 -1.93 -7.36
N LYS A 232 -1.51 -1.62 -8.56
CA LYS A 232 -2.09 -2.60 -9.48
C LYS A 232 -1.03 -3.60 -9.94
N LEU A 233 -1.45 -4.82 -10.26
CA LEU A 233 -0.55 -5.93 -10.60
C LEU A 233 0.48 -5.56 -11.68
N PHE A 234 0.11 -4.78 -12.70
CA PHE A 234 1.06 -4.42 -13.77
C PHE A 234 2.25 -3.60 -13.29
N VAL A 235 2.11 -2.82 -12.21
CA VAL A 235 3.20 -2.06 -11.60
C VAL A 235 4.21 -3.03 -10.97
N LEU A 236 3.69 -4.02 -10.25
CA LEU A 236 4.49 -5.08 -9.64
C LEU A 236 5.14 -5.97 -10.72
N ALA A 237 4.42 -6.26 -11.80
CA ALA A 237 4.94 -7.01 -12.94
C ALA A 237 6.12 -6.32 -13.63
N ASP A 238 6.07 -4.99 -13.79
CA ASP A 238 7.17 -4.22 -14.35
C ASP A 238 8.42 -4.28 -13.45
N ILE A 239 8.24 -4.16 -12.12
CA ILE A 239 9.34 -4.30 -11.14
C ILE A 239 9.92 -5.73 -11.18
N ALA A 240 9.07 -6.75 -11.16
CA ALA A 240 9.48 -8.16 -11.25
C ALA A 240 10.28 -8.45 -12.52
N ARG A 241 9.83 -7.94 -13.68
CA ARG A 241 10.53 -8.08 -14.95
C ARG A 241 11.90 -7.42 -14.90
N ARG A 242 11.98 -6.20 -14.37
CA ARG A 242 13.25 -5.49 -14.25
C ARG A 242 14.23 -6.23 -13.35
N LEU A 243 13.78 -6.70 -12.19
CA LEU A 243 14.60 -7.52 -11.29
C LEU A 243 15.13 -8.78 -11.99
N ALA A 244 14.29 -9.48 -12.76
CA ALA A 244 14.72 -10.65 -13.52
C ALA A 244 15.79 -10.30 -14.56
N VAL A 245 15.60 -9.22 -15.33
CA VAL A 245 16.55 -8.78 -16.36
C VAL A 245 17.88 -8.35 -15.75
N GLU A 246 17.85 -7.54 -14.68
CA GLU A 246 19.05 -7.08 -13.97
C GLU A 246 19.81 -8.23 -13.30
N ALA A 247 19.10 -9.30 -12.92
CA ALA A 247 19.69 -10.56 -12.43
C ALA A 247 20.25 -11.46 -13.54
N GLY A 248 20.22 -11.04 -14.82
CA GLY A 248 20.71 -11.81 -15.96
C GLY A 248 19.75 -12.91 -16.43
N LEU A 249 18.52 -12.94 -15.93
CA LEU A 249 17.50 -13.91 -16.31
C LEU A 249 16.73 -13.42 -17.56
N GLN A 250 16.07 -14.35 -18.24
CA GLN A 250 15.34 -14.08 -19.48
C GLN A 250 13.83 -14.24 -19.25
N PRO A 251 13.11 -13.21 -18.76
CA PRO A 251 11.68 -13.30 -18.54
C PRO A 251 10.91 -13.37 -19.87
N LEU A 252 9.87 -14.20 -19.92
CA LEU A 252 8.96 -14.28 -21.07
C LEU A 252 8.38 -12.91 -21.42
N SER A 253 8.22 -12.65 -22.73
CA SER A 253 7.51 -11.46 -23.22
C SER A 253 5.99 -11.65 -23.12
N ALA A 254 5.46 -11.55 -21.90
CA ALA A 254 4.04 -11.68 -21.60
C ALA A 254 3.57 -10.53 -20.70
N ARG A 255 2.37 -10.01 -20.93
CA ARG A 255 1.72 -9.05 -20.03
C ARG A 255 1.12 -9.83 -18.86
N VAL A 256 1.61 -9.61 -17.65
CA VAL A 256 1.27 -10.47 -16.50
C VAL A 256 -0.22 -10.40 -16.16
N GLU A 257 -0.80 -9.21 -16.28
CA GLU A 257 -2.22 -8.96 -15.99
C GLU A 257 -3.21 -9.68 -16.93
N ASP A 258 -2.74 -10.22 -18.06
CA ASP A 258 -3.58 -10.99 -18.97
C ASP A 258 -3.72 -12.46 -18.49
N TYR A 259 -2.85 -12.92 -17.60
CA TYR A 259 -2.77 -14.32 -17.17
C TYR A 259 -2.95 -14.51 -15.66
N LEU A 260 -2.71 -13.47 -14.86
CA LEU A 260 -2.79 -13.54 -13.40
C LEU A 260 -3.81 -12.55 -12.84
N PRO A 261 -4.56 -12.95 -11.80
CA PRO A 261 -5.44 -12.03 -11.10
C PRO A 261 -4.62 -11.03 -10.27
N ASP A 262 -5.12 -9.80 -10.17
CA ASP A 262 -4.58 -8.81 -9.25
C ASP A 262 -5.01 -9.16 -7.81
N THR A 263 -4.12 -9.77 -7.04
CA THR A 263 -4.42 -10.20 -5.67
C THR A 263 -4.61 -9.05 -4.69
N LEU A 264 -3.96 -7.90 -4.91
CA LEU A 264 -4.15 -6.71 -4.09
C LEU A 264 -5.53 -6.07 -4.35
N ALA A 265 -6.10 -6.31 -5.53
CA ALA A 265 -7.50 -5.99 -5.79
C ALA A 265 -8.47 -6.87 -4.99
N ALA A 266 -8.07 -7.93 -4.28
CA ALA A 266 -8.96 -8.64 -3.36
C ALA A 266 -9.09 -7.93 -2.00
N ASP A 267 -8.22 -6.97 -1.70
CA ASP A 267 -8.31 -6.11 -0.51
C ASP A 267 -9.17 -4.87 -0.80
N VAL A 268 -9.15 -3.91 0.12
CA VAL A 268 -9.80 -2.61 0.01
C VAL A 268 -9.39 -1.91 -1.29
N VAL A 269 -10.38 -1.29 -1.95
CA VAL A 269 -10.15 -0.36 -3.06
C VAL A 269 -10.77 0.99 -2.70
N TRP A 270 -9.93 2.02 -2.70
CA TRP A 270 -10.32 3.39 -2.47
C TRP A 270 -10.48 4.13 -3.81
N PRO A 271 -11.59 4.84 -4.01
CA PRO A 271 -11.87 5.45 -5.29
C PRO A 271 -10.98 6.68 -5.54
N LEU A 272 -10.67 6.92 -6.81
CA LEU A 272 -10.21 8.23 -7.27
C LEU A 272 -11.45 9.10 -7.50
N TYR A 273 -11.62 10.18 -6.73
CA TYR A 273 -12.82 11.01 -6.79
C TYR A 273 -12.99 11.66 -8.17
N PRO A 274 -14.23 11.83 -8.68
CA PRO A 274 -14.47 12.34 -10.03
C PRO A 274 -13.77 13.67 -10.35
N ASP A 275 -13.82 14.66 -9.47
CA ASP A 275 -13.19 15.96 -9.73
C ASP A 275 -11.65 15.86 -9.72
N LEU A 276 -11.08 15.05 -8.81
CA LEU A 276 -9.65 14.74 -8.80
C LEU A 276 -9.23 13.98 -10.07
N ALA A 277 -10.05 13.03 -10.50
CA ALA A 277 -9.80 12.27 -11.72
C ALA A 277 -9.82 13.19 -12.95
N ALA A 278 -10.81 14.06 -13.05
CA ALA A 278 -10.94 15.02 -14.15
C ALA A 278 -9.70 15.94 -14.22
N HIS A 279 -9.21 16.42 -13.08
CA HIS A 279 -7.97 17.20 -13.01
C HIS A 279 -6.75 16.43 -13.53
N TYR A 280 -6.68 15.11 -13.27
CA TYR A 280 -5.62 14.24 -13.77
C TYR A 280 -5.85 13.72 -15.20
N GLY A 281 -6.96 14.08 -15.86
CA GLY A 281 -7.34 13.53 -17.16
C GLY A 281 -7.75 12.06 -17.12
N LEU A 282 -8.28 11.59 -15.99
CA LEU A 282 -8.67 10.21 -15.69
C LEU A 282 -10.17 10.09 -15.40
N THR A 283 -10.67 8.86 -15.40
CA THR A 283 -12.03 8.54 -14.96
C THR A 283 -12.04 8.18 -13.48
N GLY A 284 -12.86 8.88 -12.70
CA GLY A 284 -13.07 8.66 -11.28
C GLY A 284 -14.35 7.88 -10.97
N THR A 285 -14.54 7.57 -9.69
CA THR A 285 -15.75 6.96 -9.15
C THR A 285 -15.92 7.39 -7.68
N MET A 286 -17.09 7.14 -7.08
CA MET A 286 -17.34 7.31 -5.65
C MET A 286 -17.73 5.99 -4.98
N LEU A 287 -17.21 4.88 -5.52
CA LEU A 287 -17.43 3.54 -4.99
C LEU A 287 -16.23 3.08 -4.16
N PHE A 288 -16.46 2.94 -2.86
CA PHE A 288 -15.52 2.41 -1.90
C PHE A 288 -15.75 0.92 -1.75
N LYS A 289 -14.71 0.12 -1.88
CA LYS A 289 -14.81 -1.33 -1.74
C LYS A 289 -14.15 -1.79 -0.45
N ASP A 290 -14.85 -2.59 0.33
CA ASP A 290 -14.27 -3.23 1.50
C ASP A 290 -13.33 -4.39 1.13
N ARG A 291 -12.71 -4.96 2.16
CA ARG A 291 -12.08 -6.27 2.07
C ARG A 291 -13.16 -7.32 2.37
N ALA A 292 -13.53 -8.09 1.36
CA ALA A 292 -14.43 -9.22 1.53
C ALA A 292 -13.88 -10.17 2.61
N ARG A 293 -14.56 -10.26 3.77
CA ARG A 293 -14.20 -11.23 4.82
C ARG A 293 -14.80 -12.61 4.54
N ARG A 294 -15.99 -12.64 3.94
CA ARG A 294 -16.73 -13.84 3.47
C ARG A 294 -17.67 -13.42 2.33
N GLY A 295 -17.71 -14.20 1.25
CA GLY A 295 -18.57 -13.89 0.09
C GLY A 295 -18.02 -12.75 -0.76
N ASP A 296 -18.92 -12.05 -1.46
CA ASP A 296 -18.57 -10.96 -2.36
C ASP A 296 -18.18 -9.68 -1.59
N PRO A 297 -17.28 -8.84 -2.15
CA PRO A 297 -16.94 -7.57 -1.55
C PRO A 297 -18.14 -6.62 -1.54
N LYS A 298 -18.28 -5.84 -0.48
CA LYS A 298 -19.28 -4.79 -0.41
C LYS A 298 -18.76 -3.52 -1.06
N LEU A 299 -19.58 -2.95 -1.92
CA LEU A 299 -19.40 -1.60 -2.46
C LEU A 299 -20.27 -0.61 -1.68
N TYR A 300 -19.66 0.51 -1.30
CA TYR A 300 -20.33 1.65 -0.69
C TYR A 300 -20.27 2.80 -1.69
N ASP A 301 -21.41 3.40 -1.99
CA ASP A 301 -21.42 4.76 -2.52
C ASP A 301 -21.03 5.75 -1.40
N LEU A 302 -20.87 7.03 -1.77
CA LEU A 302 -20.46 8.06 -0.81
C LEU A 302 -21.42 8.16 0.40
N PRO A 303 -22.76 8.28 0.24
CA PRO A 303 -23.66 8.33 1.39
C PRO A 303 -23.56 7.11 2.31
N ALA A 304 -23.51 5.89 1.75
CA ALA A 304 -23.36 4.67 2.54
C ALA A 304 -22.02 4.62 3.28
N PHE A 305 -20.94 5.07 2.64
CA PHE A 305 -19.61 5.12 3.25
C PHE A 305 -19.56 6.12 4.42
N ILE A 306 -20.13 7.32 4.25
CA ILE A 306 -20.24 8.34 5.31
C ILE A 306 -21.03 7.79 6.49
N ALA A 307 -22.24 7.26 6.24
CA ALA A 307 -23.11 6.74 7.29
C ALA A 307 -22.45 5.60 8.08
N ALA A 308 -21.77 4.68 7.39
CA ALA A 308 -21.05 3.58 8.02
C ALA A 308 -19.85 4.07 8.84
N SER A 309 -19.12 5.08 8.35
CA SER A 309 -18.01 5.71 9.08
C SER A 309 -18.49 6.43 10.34
N PHE A 310 -19.56 7.23 10.26
CA PHE A 310 -20.17 7.90 11.41
C PHE A 310 -20.65 6.88 12.46
N ALA A 311 -21.25 5.77 12.02
CA ALA A 311 -21.69 4.72 12.93
C ALA A 311 -20.55 4.04 13.69
N ILE A 312 -19.33 4.06 13.14
CA ILE A 312 -18.11 3.63 13.81
C ILE A 312 -17.67 4.72 14.78
N TYR A 313 -17.52 5.97 14.33
CA TYR A 313 -17.04 7.07 15.16
C TYR A 313 -17.87 7.31 16.42
N ARG A 314 -19.19 7.11 16.35
CA ARG A 314 -20.08 7.20 17.53
C ARG A 314 -19.78 6.21 18.66
N ARG A 315 -19.02 5.14 18.39
CA ARG A 315 -18.63 4.13 19.39
C ARG A 315 -17.32 4.47 20.10
N HIS A 316 -16.70 5.57 19.71
CA HIS A 316 -15.40 6.00 20.18
C HIS A 316 -15.50 7.37 20.82
N ALA A 317 -14.73 7.60 21.88
CA ALA A 317 -14.59 8.95 22.45
C ALA A 317 -13.87 9.84 21.41
N PRO A 318 -14.25 11.12 21.24
CA PRO A 318 -13.62 12.01 20.25
C PRO A 318 -12.09 12.06 20.35
N GLU A 319 -11.54 11.96 21.55
CA GLU A 319 -10.10 11.99 21.84
C GLU A 319 -9.38 10.74 21.32
N SER A 320 -10.10 9.63 21.13
CA SER A 320 -9.55 8.39 20.55
C SER A 320 -9.55 8.39 19.02
N LEU A 321 -10.23 9.34 18.38
CA LEU A 321 -10.26 9.53 16.93
C LEU A 321 -9.08 10.39 16.44
N GLY A 322 -7.90 10.13 16.99
CA GLY A 322 -6.67 10.89 16.69
C GLY A 322 -6.25 10.76 15.23
N CYS A 323 -5.89 11.88 14.62
CA CYS A 323 -5.41 11.94 13.23
C CYS A 323 -4.71 13.29 13.00
N ILE A 324 -3.38 13.26 12.83
CA ILE A 324 -2.54 14.46 12.69
C ILE A 324 -3.07 15.43 11.62
N ARG A 325 -3.54 14.89 10.48
CA ARG A 325 -4.10 15.72 9.39
C ARG A 325 -5.36 16.48 9.84
N VAL A 326 -6.31 15.76 10.46
CA VAL A 326 -7.57 16.35 10.88
C VAL A 326 -7.38 17.28 12.08
N GLU A 327 -6.47 16.96 13.00
CA GLU A 327 -6.04 17.87 14.06
C GLU A 327 -5.49 19.19 13.47
N GLY A 328 -4.62 19.10 12.47
CA GLY A 328 -4.11 20.27 11.74
C GLY A 328 -5.21 21.09 11.05
N TRP A 329 -6.19 20.44 10.43
CA TRP A 329 -7.34 21.12 9.82
C TRP A 329 -8.21 21.84 10.85
N ARG A 330 -8.46 21.21 12.00
CA ARG A 330 -9.25 21.80 13.10
C ARG A 330 -8.50 22.93 13.82
N ALA A 331 -7.17 22.89 13.85
CA ALA A 331 -6.36 23.95 14.40
C ALA A 331 -6.26 25.18 13.48
N ASN A 332 -6.44 25.02 12.16
CA ASN A 332 -6.40 26.11 11.19
C ASN A 332 -7.81 26.70 10.95
N PRO A 333 -8.10 27.95 11.38
CA PRO A 333 -9.43 28.54 11.23
C PRO A 333 -9.93 28.62 9.77
N ALA A 334 -9.02 28.88 8.82
CA ALA A 334 -9.38 29.00 7.41
C ALA A 334 -9.79 27.65 6.81
N VAL A 335 -9.18 26.54 7.26
CA VAL A 335 -9.58 25.19 6.85
C VAL A 335 -10.81 24.74 7.62
N ARG A 336 -10.84 24.92 8.94
CA ARG A 336 -11.97 24.54 9.79
C ARG A 336 -13.29 25.18 9.35
N SER A 337 -13.27 26.42 8.86
CA SER A 337 -14.46 27.10 8.33
C SER A 337 -15.14 26.37 7.16
N LEU A 338 -14.42 25.50 6.44
CA LEU A 338 -14.99 24.63 5.40
C LEU A 338 -16.03 23.66 5.96
N PHE A 339 -15.88 23.28 7.22
CA PHE A 339 -16.69 22.27 7.91
C PHE A 339 -17.71 22.93 8.85
N LYS A 340 -18.08 24.18 8.60
CA LYS A 340 -19.07 24.94 9.40
C LYS A 340 -20.04 25.76 8.55
N ALA A 341 -19.89 25.68 7.22
CA ALA A 341 -20.58 26.52 6.25
C ALA A 341 -21.93 25.91 5.85
#